data_AF-A0A415U3M4-F1
#
_entry.id   AF-A0A415U3M4-F1
#
_cell.length_a   1.000
_cell.length_b   1.000
_cell.length_c   1.000
_cell.angle_alpha   90.00
_cell.angle_beta   90.00
_cell.angle_gamma   90.00
#
_symmetry.space_group_name_H-M   'P 1'
#
loop_
_entity.id
_entity.type
_entity.pdbx_description
1 polymer ?
#
loop_
_entity_poly.entity_id
_entity_poly.type
_entity_poly.pdbx_seq_one_letter_code
_entity_poly.pdbx_strand_id
1 'polypeptide(L)'
;MANKALVYAIYPNEKQNIQCQKTFGCCRFVYNQMLTVQKERHEKREKHLSKTKANTYCNQHLKKEHPFLKEVDKFALTNAIYHLADGYDRFFKHLSRFPKYKSKHKAKKSYTTNITNGNIEIGDNSIKLPKLGWVRAKIHRRPKENWKLKSATVTQNRDDTYQVSILFAYEESISPAAVTEATTIGLDYKSDGLYISSEGDICGMPHYFRQSADKLAKAQRKLRHKTIGSKNYNKQQKRVARIHRHIANQRKDFLQKKSTEITNLYSFVCVEDLNMKAMANRGFGNGKATLDNGYGMFLTMLDYKLRDRGGQLIKVGRFFPSSQLCSHCGFKNPLVKNLSIRHWDCPNCGKTHIDRDINAAKNIKKEGLRLLTA
;
A
#
# COMPACT_ATOMS: atom_id res chain seq x y z
N MET A 1 -16.62 8.81 10.52
CA MET A 1 -15.71 9.68 9.74
C MET A 1 -14.69 8.81 9.02
N ALA A 2 -14.78 8.75 7.69
CA ALA A 2 -13.79 8.07 6.85
C ALA A 2 -12.58 8.97 6.60
N ASN A 3 -11.45 8.36 6.26
CA ASN A 3 -10.21 9.07 5.95
C ASN A 3 -9.72 8.70 4.55
N LYS A 4 -9.37 9.69 3.74
CA LYS A 4 -8.81 9.48 2.39
C LYS A 4 -7.66 10.42 2.13
N ALA A 5 -6.60 9.89 1.51
CA ALA A 5 -5.41 10.65 1.20
C ALA A 5 -5.28 10.91 -0.30
N LEU A 6 -5.00 12.15 -0.67
CA LEU A 6 -4.62 12.53 -2.03
C LEU A 6 -3.11 12.73 -2.08
N VAL A 7 -2.44 12.08 -3.03
CA VAL A 7 -0.98 12.09 -3.15
C VAL A 7 -0.57 12.88 -4.37
N TYR A 8 0.21 13.94 -4.19
CA TYR A 8 0.70 14.81 -5.25
C TYR A 8 2.22 14.72 -5.38
N ALA A 9 2.72 14.81 -6.61
CA ALA A 9 4.13 15.09 -6.84
C ALA A 9 4.40 16.57 -6.52
N ILE A 10 5.45 16.84 -5.77
CA ILE A 10 5.88 18.20 -5.44
C ILE A 10 7.33 18.42 -5.87
N TYR A 11 7.68 19.67 -6.12
CA TYR A 11 8.97 20.09 -6.66
C TYR A 11 9.55 21.20 -5.78
N PRO A 12 10.13 20.85 -4.61
CA PRO A 12 10.80 21.81 -3.76
C PRO A 12 11.95 22.51 -4.50
N ASN A 13 12.09 23.82 -4.33
CA ASN A 13 13.31 24.53 -4.72
C ASN A 13 14.47 24.18 -3.76
N GLU A 14 15.66 24.73 -4.00
CA GLU A 14 16.85 24.42 -3.20
C GLU A 14 16.68 24.74 -1.71
N LYS A 15 16.18 25.94 -1.37
CA LYS A 15 15.91 26.35 0.02
C LYS A 15 14.92 25.40 0.70
N GLN A 16 13.84 25.04 0.00
CA GLN A 16 12.82 24.12 0.50
C GLN A 16 13.37 22.70 0.66
N ASN A 17 14.24 22.24 -0.24
CA ASN A 17 14.89 20.93 -0.12
C ASN A 17 15.81 20.87 1.12
N ILE A 18 16.61 21.92 1.36
CA ILE A 18 17.43 22.04 2.58
C ILE A 18 16.54 21.93 3.81
N GLN A 19 15.44 22.68 3.86
CA GLN A 19 14.48 22.65 4.96
C GLN A 19 13.83 21.26 5.15
N CYS A 20 13.52 20.55 4.06
CA CYS A 20 13.06 19.17 4.14
C CYS A 20 14.11 18.25 4.77
N GLN A 21 15.39 18.35 4.35
CA GLN A 21 16.46 17.51 4.91
C GLN A 21 16.68 17.79 6.40
N LYS A 22 16.67 19.05 6.82
CA LYS A 22 16.70 19.45 8.24
C LYS A 22 15.54 18.80 9.01
N THR A 23 14.32 18.90 8.47
CA THR A 23 13.12 18.33 9.10
C THR A 23 13.20 16.81 9.22
N PHE A 24 13.62 16.08 8.19
CA PHE A 24 13.85 14.63 8.27
C PHE A 24 14.90 14.25 9.33
N GLY A 25 15.96 15.06 9.43
CA GLY A 25 17.01 14.90 10.45
C GLY A 25 16.46 15.05 11.86
N CYS A 26 15.72 16.13 12.12
CA CYS A 26 15.14 16.42 13.42
C CYS A 26 14.10 15.37 13.85
N CYS A 27 13.21 14.95 12.94
CA CYS A 27 12.25 13.87 13.23
C CYS A 27 12.95 12.56 13.58
N ARG A 28 14.03 12.20 12.87
CA ARG A 28 14.84 11.02 13.18
C ARG A 28 15.49 11.15 14.56
N PHE A 29 16.07 12.30 14.85
CA PHE A 29 16.72 12.59 16.12
C PHE A 29 15.73 12.45 17.30
N VAL A 30 14.61 13.17 17.25
CA VAL A 30 13.58 13.12 18.31
C VAL A 30 13.02 11.71 18.50
N TYR A 31 12.74 10.98 17.41
CA TYR A 31 12.31 9.58 17.51
C TYR A 31 13.34 8.72 18.25
N ASN A 32 14.63 8.85 17.92
CA ASN A 32 15.68 8.05 18.55
C ASN A 32 15.88 8.44 20.01
N GLN A 33 15.88 9.74 20.34
CA GLN A 33 16.00 10.20 21.72
C GLN A 33 14.85 9.69 22.58
N MET A 34 13.61 9.77 22.09
CA MET A 34 12.48 9.25 22.85
C MET A 34 12.52 7.72 23.00
N LEU A 35 13.09 7.00 22.02
CA LEU A 35 13.30 5.56 22.16
C LEU A 35 14.35 5.26 23.25
N THR A 36 15.42 6.05 23.36
CA THR A 36 16.40 5.95 24.44
C THR A 36 15.73 6.19 25.80
N VAL A 37 14.99 7.29 25.95
CA VAL A 37 14.29 7.61 27.20
C VAL A 37 13.34 6.49 27.63
N GLN A 38 12.57 5.91 26.69
CA GLN A 38 11.66 4.81 27.03
C GLN A 38 12.38 3.52 27.43
N LYS A 39 13.59 3.26 26.89
CA LYS A 39 14.42 2.13 27.30
C LYS A 39 15.01 2.32 28.69
N GLU A 40 15.57 3.49 28.97
CA GLU A 40 16.12 3.82 30.29
C GLU A 40 15.05 3.73 31.39
N ARG A 41 13.84 4.21 31.10
CA ARG A 41 12.69 4.08 32.03
C ARG A 41 12.34 2.62 32.28
N HIS A 42 12.34 1.80 31.23
CA HIS A 42 12.08 0.38 31.36
C HIS A 42 13.16 -0.33 32.21
N GLU A 43 14.44 0.00 32.00
CA GLU A 43 15.57 -0.52 32.80
C GLU A 43 15.44 -0.12 34.27
N LYS A 44 14.98 1.10 34.55
CA LYS A 44 14.68 1.61 35.91
C LYS A 44 13.34 1.13 36.48
N ARG A 45 12.63 0.24 35.80
CA ARG A 45 11.28 -0.26 36.17
C ARG A 45 10.23 0.85 36.35
N GLU A 46 10.41 1.97 35.66
CA GLU A 46 9.46 3.07 35.63
C GLU A 46 8.34 2.85 34.61
N LYS A 47 7.20 3.50 34.84
CA LYS A 47 6.07 3.46 33.90
C LYS A 47 6.46 4.07 32.54
N HIS A 48 5.96 3.46 31.47
CA HIS A 48 6.09 3.93 30.09
C HIS A 48 5.52 5.35 29.93
N LEU A 49 6.23 6.25 29.24
CA LEU A 49 5.72 7.57 28.95
C LEU A 49 4.59 7.52 27.93
N SER A 50 3.49 8.20 28.24
CA SER A 50 2.44 8.45 27.25
C SER A 50 2.95 9.37 26.14
N LYS A 51 2.33 9.31 24.95
CA LYS A 51 2.66 10.19 23.82
C LYS A 51 2.58 11.69 24.17
N THR A 52 1.69 12.06 25.09
CA THR A 52 1.55 13.46 25.55
C THR A 52 2.71 13.86 26.44
N LYS A 53 3.08 13.04 27.44
CA LYS A 53 4.24 13.28 28.31
C LYS A 53 5.55 13.27 27.52
N ALA A 54 5.70 12.38 26.56
CA ALA A 54 6.84 12.35 25.64
C ALA A 54 6.96 13.65 24.81
N ASN A 55 5.84 14.19 24.33
CA ASN A 55 5.82 15.46 23.61
C ASN A 55 6.15 16.65 24.54
N THR A 56 5.66 16.63 25.79
CA THR A 56 6.06 17.61 26.81
C THR A 56 7.55 17.57 27.08
N TYR A 57 8.11 16.36 27.26
CA TYR A 57 9.56 16.17 27.46
C TYR A 57 10.37 16.74 26.29
N CYS A 58 9.96 16.48 25.04
CA CYS A 58 10.62 17.06 23.87
C CYS A 58 10.60 18.59 23.86
N ASN A 59 9.50 19.21 24.31
CA ASN A 59 9.39 20.67 24.34
C ASN A 59 10.17 21.31 25.50
N GLN A 60 10.18 20.67 26.67
CA GLN A 60 10.80 21.20 27.89
C GLN A 60 12.31 20.95 27.98
N HIS A 61 12.78 19.82 27.46
CA HIS A 61 14.19 19.40 27.55
C HIS A 61 14.86 19.45 26.19
N LEU A 62 14.46 18.57 25.25
CA LEU A 62 15.17 18.40 23.98
C LEU A 62 15.27 19.70 23.16
N LYS A 63 14.21 20.52 23.11
CA LYS A 63 14.26 21.81 22.38
C LYS A 63 15.10 22.89 23.07
N LYS A 64 15.36 22.77 24.37
CA LYS A 64 16.27 23.68 25.09
C LYS A 64 17.72 23.26 24.86
N GLU A 65 18.01 21.96 25.02
CA GLU A 65 19.34 21.36 24.82
C GLU A 65 19.78 21.40 23.34
N HIS A 66 18.82 21.30 22.42
CA HIS A 66 19.07 21.26 20.98
C HIS A 66 18.27 22.34 20.24
N PRO A 67 18.75 23.60 20.21
CA PRO A 67 18.04 24.72 19.61
C PRO A 67 17.64 24.53 18.14
N PHE A 68 18.40 23.75 17.37
CA PHE A 68 18.10 23.45 15.96
C PHE A 68 16.72 22.77 15.78
N LEU A 69 16.16 22.14 16.81
CA LEU A 69 14.81 21.57 16.77
C LEU A 69 13.71 22.64 16.63
N LYS A 70 14.01 23.91 16.90
CA LYS A 70 13.07 25.03 16.72
C LYS A 70 13.02 25.54 15.27
N GLU A 71 13.98 25.17 14.42
CA GLU A 71 14.03 25.57 13.01
C GLU A 71 12.95 24.88 12.16
N VAL A 72 12.49 23.72 12.59
CA VAL A 72 11.58 22.86 11.83
C VAL A 72 10.13 23.01 12.33
N ASP A 73 9.20 22.45 11.58
CA ASP A 73 7.80 22.44 11.99
C ASP A 73 7.60 21.65 13.30
N LYS A 74 6.88 22.24 14.26
CA LYS A 74 6.62 21.61 15.55
C LYS A 74 5.81 20.32 15.39
N PHE A 75 4.86 20.27 14.45
CA PHE A 75 4.04 19.08 14.22
C PHE A 75 4.85 17.93 13.62
N ALA A 76 5.88 18.23 12.83
CA ALA A 76 6.83 17.21 12.37
C ALA A 76 7.50 16.46 13.52
N LEU A 77 7.90 17.17 14.59
CA LEU A 77 8.50 16.56 15.78
C LEU A 77 7.47 15.78 16.59
N THR A 78 6.29 16.36 16.83
CA THR A 78 5.19 15.70 17.56
C THR A 78 4.76 14.40 16.87
N ASN A 79 4.60 14.40 15.54
CA ASN A 79 4.27 13.17 14.81
C ASN A 79 5.38 12.13 14.86
N ALA A 80 6.66 12.53 14.92
CA ALA A 80 7.76 11.58 15.09
C ALA A 80 7.64 10.82 16.42
N ILE A 81 7.24 11.51 17.50
CA ILE A 81 6.95 10.91 18.81
C ILE A 81 5.72 10.01 18.73
N TYR A 82 4.65 10.45 18.06
CA TYR A 82 3.42 9.66 17.95
C TYR A 82 3.62 8.39 17.13
N HIS A 83 4.47 8.43 16.10
CA HIS A 83 4.87 7.24 15.36
C HIS A 83 5.70 6.26 16.21
N LEU A 84 6.48 6.74 17.19
CA LEU A 84 7.14 5.85 18.14
C LEU A 84 6.13 5.20 19.09
N ALA A 85 5.19 6.00 19.62
CA ALA A 85 4.13 5.50 20.50
C ALA A 85 3.27 4.44 19.81
N ASP A 86 2.83 4.67 18.57
CA ASP A 86 2.12 3.65 17.76
C ASP A 86 2.95 2.38 17.58
N GLY A 87 4.28 2.51 17.39
CA GLY A 87 5.19 1.37 17.34
C GLY A 87 5.22 0.55 18.62
N TYR A 88 5.16 1.20 19.79
CA TYR A 88 5.03 0.53 21.09
C TYR A 88 3.66 -0.10 21.27
N ASP A 89 2.58 0.61 20.96
CA ASP A 89 1.20 0.10 21.07
C ASP A 89 1.03 -1.20 20.26
N ARG A 90 1.55 -1.22 19.03
CA ARG A 90 1.54 -2.43 18.18
C ARG A 90 2.44 -3.54 18.72
N PHE A 91 3.58 -3.20 19.33
CA PHE A 91 4.46 -4.18 19.97
C PHE A 91 3.77 -4.85 21.17
N PHE A 92 3.15 -4.07 22.06
CA PHE A 92 2.41 -4.60 23.22
C PHE A 92 1.19 -5.43 22.82
N LYS A 93 0.58 -5.16 21.66
CA LYS A 93 -0.49 -5.99 21.07
C LYS A 93 0.02 -7.22 20.31
N HIS A 94 1.32 -7.50 20.33
CA HIS A 94 1.97 -8.57 19.55
C HIS A 94 1.76 -8.47 18.02
N LEU A 95 1.44 -7.28 17.52
CA LEU A 95 1.22 -7.00 16.09
C LEU A 95 2.51 -6.57 15.36
N SER A 96 3.56 -6.22 16.10
CA SER A 96 4.86 -5.87 15.54
C SER A 96 6.01 -6.22 16.48
N ARG A 97 7.23 -6.24 15.93
CA ARG A 97 8.45 -6.33 16.73
C ARG A 97 8.72 -5.02 17.46
N PHE A 98 9.58 -5.08 18.47
CA PHE A 98 10.02 -3.93 19.26
C PHE A 98 10.56 -2.77 18.37
N PRO A 99 10.26 -1.50 18.68
CA PRO A 99 10.76 -0.35 17.94
C PRO A 99 12.29 -0.29 17.83
N LYS A 100 12.80 0.03 16.63
CA LYS A 100 14.25 0.13 16.37
C LYS A 100 14.68 1.57 16.12
N TYR A 101 15.93 1.88 16.46
CA TYR A 101 16.56 3.16 16.10
C TYR A 101 16.55 3.38 14.58
N LYS A 102 16.25 4.61 14.18
CA LYS A 102 16.24 5.05 12.79
C LYS A 102 17.63 5.52 12.39
N SER A 103 18.16 5.02 11.28
CA SER A 103 19.45 5.47 10.72
C SER A 103 19.28 6.46 9.58
N LYS A 104 20.23 7.38 9.40
CA LYS A 104 20.21 8.41 8.35
C LYS A 104 20.09 7.82 6.94
N HIS A 105 20.71 6.67 6.70
CA HIS A 105 20.81 6.05 5.36
C HIS A 105 19.72 5.01 5.07
N LYS A 106 19.11 4.39 6.09
CA LYS A 106 18.08 3.35 5.90
C LYS A 106 16.67 3.86 6.18
N ALA A 107 16.50 4.81 7.09
CA ALA A 107 15.17 5.31 7.45
C ALA A 107 14.50 6.01 6.27
N LYS A 108 13.17 5.87 6.18
CA LYS A 108 12.36 6.61 5.22
C LYS A 108 12.51 8.11 5.49
N LYS A 109 12.82 8.87 4.45
CA LYS A 109 12.86 10.33 4.49
C LYS A 109 11.45 10.87 4.37
N SER A 110 10.77 11.03 5.50
CA SER A 110 9.43 11.58 5.55
C SER A 110 9.17 12.31 6.85
N TYR A 111 8.28 13.30 6.82
CA TYR A 111 7.71 13.92 8.01
C TYR A 111 6.22 14.19 7.78
N THR A 112 5.45 14.25 8.87
CA THR A 112 4.02 14.57 8.86
C THR A 112 3.78 15.86 9.63
N THR A 113 2.98 16.74 9.06
CA THR A 113 2.54 17.99 9.68
C THR A 113 1.01 18.01 9.74
N ASN A 114 0.45 18.80 10.66
CA ASN A 114 -0.99 18.86 10.91
C ASN A 114 -1.53 20.24 10.52
N ILE A 115 -2.79 20.26 10.09
CA ILE A 115 -3.49 21.52 9.84
C ILE A 115 -3.68 22.27 11.17
N THR A 116 -3.33 23.53 11.17
CA THR A 116 -3.72 24.53 12.18
C THR A 116 -3.69 25.91 11.54
N ASN A 117 -4.71 26.73 11.78
CA ASN A 117 -4.74 28.14 11.37
C ASN A 117 -4.37 28.35 9.88
N GLY A 118 -4.92 27.53 8.97
CA GLY A 118 -4.67 27.65 7.52
C GLY A 118 -3.22 27.42 7.08
N ASN A 119 -2.40 26.71 7.88
CA ASN A 119 -0.99 26.50 7.55
C ASN A 119 -0.74 25.50 6.39
N ILE A 120 -1.77 24.77 5.95
CA ILE A 120 -1.74 23.84 4.81
C ILE A 120 -2.87 24.20 3.86
N GLU A 121 -2.55 24.46 2.60
CA GLU A 121 -3.51 24.86 1.56
C GLU A 121 -3.12 24.24 0.21
N ILE A 122 -4.13 23.99 -0.64
CA ILE A 122 -3.95 23.42 -1.98
C ILE A 122 -4.34 24.48 -3.01
N GLY A 123 -3.33 25.10 -3.63
CA GLY A 123 -3.50 26.02 -4.75
C GLY A 123 -3.67 25.28 -6.07
N ASP A 124 -3.59 25.99 -7.20
CA ASP A 124 -3.72 25.40 -8.53
C ASP A 124 -2.49 24.58 -8.94
N ASN A 125 -1.31 25.14 -8.75
CA ASN A 125 -0.04 24.54 -9.16
C ASN A 125 0.96 24.41 -8.00
N SER A 126 0.48 24.53 -6.76
CA SER A 126 1.30 24.57 -5.56
C SER A 126 0.53 24.12 -4.32
N ILE A 127 1.27 23.71 -3.29
CA ILE A 127 0.75 23.34 -1.98
C ILE A 127 1.51 24.13 -0.93
N LYS A 128 0.80 24.85 -0.07
CA LYS A 128 1.36 25.56 1.07
C LYS A 128 1.64 24.55 2.19
N LEU A 129 2.85 24.58 2.72
CA LEU A 129 3.27 23.70 3.81
C LEU A 129 3.99 24.51 4.90
N PRO A 130 3.82 24.16 6.20
CA PRO A 130 4.51 24.79 7.30
C PRO A 130 6.02 24.78 7.12
N LYS A 131 6.66 25.94 7.36
CA LYS A 131 8.11 26.19 7.18
C LYS A 131 8.66 26.04 5.74
N LEU A 132 7.87 25.55 4.79
CA LEU A 132 8.25 25.47 3.37
C LEU A 132 7.60 26.56 2.50
N GLY A 133 6.48 27.13 2.95
CA GLY A 133 5.67 28.05 2.15
C GLY A 133 5.01 27.32 0.98
N TRP A 134 4.78 28.01 -0.13
CA TRP A 134 4.23 27.44 -1.35
C TRP A 134 5.27 26.59 -2.09
N VAL A 135 4.98 25.30 -2.23
CA VAL A 135 5.81 24.34 -2.97
C VAL A 135 5.10 23.98 -4.27
N ARG A 136 5.78 24.10 -5.41
CA ARG A 136 5.21 23.72 -6.71
C ARG A 136 4.75 22.25 -6.68
N ALA A 137 3.56 21.98 -7.20
CA ALA A 137 2.91 20.67 -7.15
C ALA A 137 2.16 20.37 -8.43
N LYS A 138 2.09 19.09 -8.82
CA LYS A 138 1.21 18.64 -9.91
C LYS A 138 -0.15 18.22 -9.33
N ILE A 139 -1.08 19.17 -9.29
CA ILE A 139 -2.46 18.95 -8.84
C ILE A 139 -3.26 18.34 -9.99
N HIS A 140 -3.59 17.07 -9.87
CA HIS A 140 -4.29 16.30 -10.92
C HIS A 140 -5.70 15.87 -10.48
N ARG A 141 -6.05 16.12 -9.21
CA ARG A 141 -7.35 15.86 -8.57
C ARG A 141 -7.53 16.87 -7.45
N ARG A 142 -8.76 17.28 -7.17
CA ARG A 142 -9.09 18.13 -6.02
C ARG A 142 -9.96 17.34 -5.01
N PRO A 143 -9.89 17.65 -3.71
CA PRO A 143 -10.80 17.07 -2.72
C PRO A 143 -12.23 17.55 -3.00
N LYS A 144 -13.23 16.78 -2.54
CA LYS A 144 -14.62 17.25 -2.52
C LYS A 144 -14.78 18.36 -1.47
N GLU A 145 -15.78 19.21 -1.63
CA GLU A 145 -16.01 20.37 -0.75
C GLU A 145 -16.23 19.97 0.72
N ASN A 146 -16.90 18.84 0.96
CA ASN A 146 -17.17 18.33 2.30
C ASN A 146 -15.96 17.62 2.96
N TRP A 147 -14.80 17.58 2.31
CA TRP A 147 -13.61 16.92 2.85
C TRP A 147 -12.77 17.87 3.72
N LYS A 148 -12.62 17.52 4.99
CA LYS A 148 -11.85 18.30 5.97
C LYS A 148 -10.39 17.86 5.95
N LEU A 149 -9.48 18.76 5.58
CA LEU A 149 -8.03 18.50 5.64
C LEU A 149 -7.60 18.20 7.09
N LYS A 150 -6.74 17.20 7.30
CA LYS A 150 -6.24 16.81 8.63
C LYS A 150 -4.72 16.95 8.77
N SER A 151 -3.97 16.47 7.79
CA SER A 151 -2.51 16.46 7.84
C SER A 151 -1.90 16.34 6.45
N ALA A 152 -0.61 16.64 6.35
CA ALA A 152 0.19 16.42 5.15
C ALA A 152 1.47 15.67 5.50
N THR A 153 1.78 14.61 4.75
CA THR A 153 3.03 13.86 4.89
C THR A 153 3.90 14.07 3.67
N VAL A 154 5.03 14.75 3.86
CA VAL A 154 6.05 14.94 2.82
C VAL A 154 6.99 13.73 2.83
N THR A 155 7.26 13.15 1.67
CA THR A 155 8.18 12.03 1.50
C THR A 155 9.16 12.31 0.36
N GLN A 156 10.44 12.05 0.59
CA GLN A 156 11.45 11.98 -0.47
C GLN A 156 11.72 10.50 -0.81
N ASN A 157 11.59 10.17 -2.09
CA ASN A 157 11.92 8.86 -2.64
C ASN A 157 13.44 8.69 -2.77
N ARG A 158 13.91 7.45 -2.97
CA ARG A 158 15.35 7.13 -3.10
C ARG A 158 16.03 7.71 -4.35
N ASP A 159 15.26 8.26 -5.29
CA ASP A 159 15.78 8.96 -6.45
C ASP A 159 15.55 10.48 -6.39
N ASP A 160 15.43 10.99 -5.17
CA ASP A 160 15.27 12.40 -4.78
C ASP A 160 13.97 13.07 -5.19
N THR A 161 13.05 12.34 -5.82
CA THR A 161 11.73 12.88 -6.11
C THR A 161 10.89 13.02 -4.84
N TYR A 162 10.07 14.06 -4.79
CA TYR A 162 9.21 14.33 -3.65
C TYR A 162 7.74 14.07 -3.97
N GLN A 163 7.02 13.66 -2.94
CA GLN A 163 5.56 13.59 -2.94
C GLN A 163 5.02 14.09 -1.61
N VAL A 164 3.79 14.60 -1.63
CA VAL A 164 3.02 14.94 -0.44
C VAL A 164 1.72 14.16 -0.44
N SER A 165 1.41 13.52 0.68
CA SER A 165 0.14 12.84 0.93
C SER A 165 -0.69 13.72 1.85
N ILE A 166 -1.77 14.30 1.35
CA ILE A 166 -2.69 15.14 2.12
C ILE A 166 -3.86 14.26 2.59
N LEU A 167 -4.02 14.13 3.90
CA LEU A 167 -5.08 13.35 4.53
C LEU A 167 -6.30 14.23 4.75
N PHE A 168 -7.45 13.74 4.32
CA PHE A 168 -8.76 14.33 4.55
C PHE A 168 -9.64 13.39 5.38
N ALA A 169 -10.47 13.97 6.24
CA ALA A 169 -11.57 13.31 6.91
C ALA A 169 -12.89 13.79 6.30
N TYR A 170 -13.84 12.89 6.12
CA TYR A 170 -15.17 13.23 5.62
C TYR A 170 -16.22 12.31 6.23
N GLU A 171 -17.47 12.74 6.13
CA GLU A 171 -18.63 11.91 6.46
C GLU A 171 -18.95 11.02 5.26
N GLU A 172 -19.03 9.73 5.54
CA GLU A 172 -19.24 8.72 4.51
C GLU A 172 -20.75 8.51 4.36
N SER A 173 -21.29 8.95 3.22
CA SER A 173 -22.68 8.71 2.82
C SER A 173 -22.67 7.80 1.60
N ILE A 174 -22.74 6.48 1.85
CA ILE A 174 -22.67 5.47 0.80
C ILE A 174 -23.94 4.62 0.88
N SER A 175 -24.71 4.62 -0.20
CA SER A 175 -25.88 3.76 -0.34
C SER A 175 -25.43 2.35 -0.71
N PRO A 176 -25.85 1.31 0.02
CA PRO A 176 -25.55 -0.07 -0.34
C PRO A 176 -26.08 -0.41 -1.75
N ALA A 177 -25.27 -1.09 -2.55
CA ALA A 177 -25.70 -1.61 -3.84
C ALA A 177 -26.59 -2.85 -3.65
N ALA A 178 -27.56 -3.04 -4.53
CA ALA A 178 -28.40 -4.25 -4.51
C ALA A 178 -27.58 -5.47 -4.94
N VAL A 179 -27.62 -6.53 -4.13
CA VAL A 179 -26.95 -7.81 -4.44
C VAL A 179 -27.77 -8.57 -5.48
N THR A 180 -27.19 -8.78 -6.66
CA THR A 180 -27.79 -9.57 -7.75
C THR A 180 -26.72 -10.35 -8.48
N GLU A 181 -27.12 -11.37 -9.24
CA GLU A 181 -26.17 -12.13 -10.07
C GLU A 181 -25.49 -11.25 -11.14
N ALA A 182 -26.21 -10.27 -11.69
CA ALA A 182 -25.69 -9.34 -12.69
C ALA A 182 -24.69 -8.33 -12.12
N THR A 183 -24.84 -7.93 -10.85
CA THR A 183 -23.94 -6.98 -10.18
C THR A 183 -22.74 -7.65 -9.51
N THR A 184 -22.65 -8.98 -9.60
CA THR A 184 -21.63 -9.80 -8.92
C THR A 184 -20.76 -10.55 -9.90
N ILE A 185 -19.44 -10.52 -9.67
CA ILE A 185 -18.45 -11.25 -10.48
C ILE A 185 -17.53 -12.09 -9.62
N GLY A 186 -17.22 -13.30 -10.08
CA GLY A 186 -16.20 -14.16 -9.47
C GLY A 186 -14.88 -14.01 -10.21
N LEU A 187 -13.77 -13.85 -9.48
CA LEU A 187 -12.43 -13.81 -10.05
C LEU A 187 -11.59 -14.94 -9.43
N ASP A 188 -11.14 -15.85 -10.28
CA ASP A 188 -10.15 -16.86 -9.92
C ASP A 188 -8.73 -16.35 -10.21
N TYR A 189 -7.77 -16.68 -9.35
CA TYR A 189 -6.40 -16.18 -9.46
C TYR A 189 -5.62 -16.92 -10.54
N LYS A 190 -4.96 -16.15 -11.40
CA LYS A 190 -4.11 -16.69 -12.47
C LYS A 190 -2.64 -16.28 -12.27
N SER A 191 -1.75 -17.27 -12.14
CA SER A 191 -0.34 -17.03 -11.80
C SER A 191 0.52 -16.43 -12.93
N ASP A 192 0.20 -16.80 -14.17
CA ASP A 192 0.77 -16.29 -15.43
C ASP A 192 -0.01 -15.09 -15.99
N GLY A 193 -1.14 -14.74 -15.36
CA GLY A 193 -1.96 -13.57 -15.63
C GLY A 193 -2.16 -12.73 -14.38
N LEU A 194 -3.37 -12.23 -14.19
CA LEU A 194 -3.87 -11.58 -12.97
C LEU A 194 -5.08 -12.36 -12.42
N TYR A 195 -6.09 -12.59 -13.25
CA TYR A 195 -7.29 -13.35 -12.92
C TYR A 195 -7.96 -13.94 -14.17
N ILE A 196 -8.89 -14.87 -13.96
CA ILE A 196 -9.96 -15.21 -14.91
C ILE A 196 -11.33 -14.92 -14.26
N SER A 197 -12.28 -14.39 -15.02
CA SER A 197 -13.60 -14.04 -14.49
C SER A 197 -14.65 -15.15 -14.68
N SER A 198 -15.75 -15.06 -13.94
CA SER A 198 -16.92 -15.94 -14.12
C SER A 198 -17.58 -15.79 -15.49
N GLU A 199 -17.35 -14.65 -16.15
CA GLU A 199 -17.83 -14.34 -17.51
C GLU A 199 -16.85 -14.85 -18.60
N GLY A 200 -15.70 -15.39 -18.20
CA GLY A 200 -14.69 -15.95 -19.11
C GLY A 200 -13.57 -14.98 -19.51
N ASP A 201 -13.57 -13.74 -18.98
CA ASP A 201 -12.53 -12.76 -19.30
C ASP A 201 -11.20 -13.14 -18.63
N ILE A 202 -10.14 -13.21 -19.43
CA ILE A 202 -8.78 -13.46 -18.95
C ILE A 202 -8.03 -12.14 -18.85
N CYS A 203 -7.69 -11.72 -17.64
CA CYS A 203 -6.78 -10.60 -17.44
C CYS A 203 -5.36 -11.12 -17.38
N GLY A 204 -4.58 -10.88 -18.44
CA GLY A 204 -3.14 -11.12 -18.45
C GLY A 204 -2.36 -10.20 -17.50
N MET A 205 -1.04 -10.36 -17.45
CA MET A 205 -0.14 -9.49 -16.71
C MET A 205 1.08 -9.11 -17.56
N PRO A 206 1.38 -7.80 -17.76
CA PRO A 206 2.52 -7.39 -18.58
C PRO A 206 3.90 -7.80 -18.05
N HIS A 207 4.01 -8.21 -16.78
CA HIS A 207 5.26 -8.59 -16.12
C HIS A 207 6.39 -7.53 -16.22
N TYR A 208 6.08 -6.28 -15.81
CA TYR A 208 6.99 -5.14 -15.92
C TYR A 208 8.37 -5.35 -15.28
N PHE A 209 8.48 -6.16 -14.23
CA PHE A 209 9.79 -6.47 -13.66
C PHE A 209 10.64 -7.28 -14.63
N ARG A 210 10.06 -8.28 -15.31
CA ARG A 210 10.77 -9.11 -16.30
C ARG A 210 11.27 -8.25 -17.46
N GLN A 211 10.42 -7.36 -17.98
CA GLN A 211 10.79 -6.42 -19.06
C GLN A 211 12.00 -5.53 -18.69
N SER A 212 12.13 -5.17 -17.40
CA SER A 212 13.21 -4.31 -16.92
C SER A 212 14.38 -5.07 -16.25
N ALA A 213 14.35 -6.41 -16.24
CA ALA A 213 15.25 -7.24 -15.44
C ALA A 213 16.72 -7.03 -15.84
N ASP A 214 17.03 -7.06 -17.13
CA ASP A 214 18.40 -6.89 -17.62
C ASP A 214 18.95 -5.50 -17.32
N LYS A 215 18.12 -4.47 -17.55
CA LYS A 215 18.46 -3.08 -17.25
C LYS A 215 18.75 -2.89 -15.76
N LEU A 216 17.94 -3.51 -14.91
CA LEU A 216 18.11 -3.49 -13.46
C LEU A 216 19.38 -4.24 -13.03
N ALA A 217 19.61 -5.45 -13.54
CA ALA A 217 20.77 -6.27 -13.23
C ALA A 217 22.07 -5.56 -13.62
N LYS A 218 22.14 -4.98 -14.83
CA LYS A 218 23.28 -4.16 -15.29
C LYS A 218 23.51 -2.97 -14.36
N ALA A 219 22.46 -2.28 -13.93
CA ALA A 219 22.57 -1.14 -13.03
C ALA A 219 23.02 -1.54 -11.61
N GLN A 220 22.56 -2.68 -11.10
CA GLN A 220 22.95 -3.23 -9.80
C GLN A 220 24.40 -3.72 -9.81
N ARG A 221 24.85 -4.41 -10.87
CA ARG A 221 26.26 -4.81 -11.04
C ARG A 221 27.19 -3.60 -11.00
N LYS A 222 26.86 -2.54 -11.74
CA LYS A 222 27.59 -1.26 -11.70
C LYS A 222 27.60 -0.61 -10.31
N LEU A 223 26.55 -0.78 -9.50
CA LEU A 223 26.49 -0.26 -8.14
C LEU A 223 27.41 -1.02 -7.19
N ARG A 224 27.47 -2.35 -7.31
CA ARG A 224 28.32 -3.23 -6.49
C ARG A 224 29.80 -2.86 -6.58
N HIS A 225 30.27 -2.46 -7.77
CA HIS A 225 31.66 -2.07 -7.99
C HIS A 225 32.02 -0.65 -7.53
N LYS A 226 31.10 0.08 -6.86
CA LYS A 226 31.34 1.46 -6.40
C LYS A 226 31.53 1.50 -4.90
N THR A 227 32.48 2.30 -4.43
CA THR A 227 32.73 2.56 -3.01
C THR A 227 31.50 3.18 -2.35
N ILE A 228 30.94 2.49 -1.36
CA ILE A 228 29.76 2.92 -0.62
C ILE A 228 29.98 4.34 -0.06
N GLY A 229 28.99 5.22 -0.25
CA GLY A 229 29.03 6.61 0.23
C GLY A 229 29.66 7.61 -0.75
N SER A 230 30.46 7.16 -1.73
CA SER A 230 31.04 8.04 -2.74
C SER A 230 29.98 8.76 -3.59
N LYS A 231 30.34 9.91 -4.19
CA LYS A 231 29.47 10.64 -5.14
C LYS A 231 28.98 9.73 -6.28
N ASN A 232 29.88 8.88 -6.79
CA ASN A 232 29.60 7.91 -7.85
C ASN A 232 28.63 6.82 -7.39
N TYR A 233 28.81 6.27 -6.18
CA TYR A 233 27.88 5.30 -5.61
C TYR A 233 26.49 5.89 -5.47
N ASN A 234 26.37 7.10 -4.91
CA ASN A 234 25.08 7.77 -4.72
C ASN A 234 24.38 8.04 -6.06
N LYS A 235 25.11 8.47 -7.10
CA LYS A 235 24.58 8.65 -8.46
C LYS A 235 24.03 7.35 -9.03
N GLN A 236 24.76 6.25 -8.88
CA GLN A 236 24.33 4.94 -9.38
C GLN A 236 23.17 4.36 -8.57
N GLN A 237 23.15 4.56 -7.24
CA GLN A 237 22.05 4.14 -6.37
C GLN A 237 20.74 4.81 -6.79
N LYS A 238 20.77 6.11 -7.11
CA LYS A 238 19.62 6.84 -7.67
C LYS A 238 19.16 6.24 -8.99
N ARG A 239 20.08 5.84 -9.88
CA ARG A 239 19.73 5.17 -11.15
C ARG A 239 18.98 3.85 -10.92
N VAL A 240 19.46 3.03 -9.98
CA VAL A 240 18.77 1.78 -9.57
C VAL A 240 17.39 2.09 -8.99
N ALA A 241 17.29 3.10 -8.11
CA ALA A 241 16.02 3.53 -7.53
C ALA A 241 15.00 4.01 -8.58
N ARG A 242 15.44 4.74 -9.62
CA ARG A 242 14.58 5.17 -10.74
C ARG A 242 13.99 3.99 -11.50
N ILE A 243 14.78 2.95 -11.77
CA ILE A 243 14.30 1.74 -12.45
C ILE A 243 13.25 1.03 -11.61
N HIS A 244 13.52 0.81 -10.32
CA HIS A 244 12.54 0.21 -9.41
C HIS A 244 11.24 1.02 -9.33
N ARG A 245 11.35 2.35 -9.26
CA ARG A 245 10.17 3.23 -9.22
C ARG A 245 9.37 3.17 -10.51
N HIS A 246 10.02 3.12 -11.67
CA HIS A 246 9.34 2.96 -12.96
C HIS A 246 8.54 1.65 -13.01
N ILE A 247 9.15 0.52 -12.65
CA ILE A 247 8.47 -0.79 -12.58
C ILE A 247 7.27 -0.73 -11.63
N ALA A 248 7.46 -0.18 -10.43
CA ALA A 248 6.39 -0.06 -9.44
C ALA A 248 5.24 0.83 -9.92
N ASN A 249 5.54 1.92 -10.61
CA ASN A 249 4.54 2.84 -11.16
C ASN A 249 3.76 2.20 -12.31
N GLN A 250 4.42 1.51 -13.25
CA GLN A 250 3.74 0.79 -14.33
C GLN A 250 2.79 -0.27 -13.79
N ARG A 251 3.26 -1.07 -12.81
CA ARG A 251 2.42 -2.07 -12.15
C ARG A 251 1.22 -1.42 -11.45
N LYS A 252 1.47 -0.35 -10.69
CA LYS A 252 0.40 0.37 -9.98
C LYS A 252 -0.63 0.96 -10.95
N ASP A 253 -0.19 1.52 -12.08
CA ASP A 253 -1.06 2.08 -13.11
C ASP A 253 -1.97 1.01 -13.72
N PHE A 254 -1.38 -0.12 -14.14
CA PHE A 254 -2.13 -1.26 -14.67
C PHE A 254 -3.20 -1.76 -13.69
N LEU A 255 -2.82 -2.04 -12.44
CA LEU A 255 -3.77 -2.54 -11.44
C LEU A 255 -4.83 -1.50 -11.06
N GLN A 256 -4.49 -0.20 -11.06
CA GLN A 256 -5.46 0.86 -10.83
C GLN A 256 -6.51 0.91 -11.95
N LYS A 257 -6.09 0.82 -13.21
CA LYS A 257 -7.00 0.78 -14.36
C LYS A 257 -7.92 -0.44 -14.28
N LYS A 258 -7.36 -1.64 -14.10
CA LYS A 258 -8.13 -2.88 -14.04
C LYS A 258 -9.10 -2.96 -12.86
N SER A 259 -8.69 -2.51 -11.68
CA SER A 259 -9.62 -2.43 -10.55
C SER A 259 -10.69 -1.36 -10.76
N THR A 260 -10.40 -0.24 -11.42
CA THR A 260 -11.45 0.75 -11.77
C THR A 260 -12.45 0.18 -12.76
N GLU A 261 -11.97 -0.48 -13.81
CA GLU A 261 -12.79 -1.14 -14.84
C GLU A 261 -13.79 -2.12 -14.21
N ILE A 262 -13.32 -3.05 -13.38
CA ILE A 262 -14.19 -4.01 -12.69
C ILE A 262 -15.19 -3.30 -11.77
N THR A 263 -14.73 -2.35 -10.94
CA THR A 263 -15.61 -1.68 -9.97
C THR A 263 -16.55 -0.64 -10.58
N ASN A 264 -16.45 -0.37 -11.88
CA ASN A 264 -17.44 0.40 -12.61
C ASN A 264 -18.57 -0.49 -13.15
N LEU A 265 -18.30 -1.78 -13.37
CA LEU A 265 -19.26 -2.74 -13.91
C LEU A 265 -19.97 -3.55 -12.82
N TYR A 266 -19.25 -3.87 -11.74
CA TYR A 266 -19.71 -4.77 -10.69
C TYR A 266 -19.64 -4.10 -9.32
N SER A 267 -20.67 -4.30 -8.52
CA SER A 267 -20.77 -3.85 -7.14
C SER A 267 -20.21 -4.89 -6.16
N PHE A 268 -20.19 -6.16 -6.54
CA PHE A 268 -19.70 -7.24 -5.69
C PHE A 268 -18.66 -8.06 -6.45
N VAL A 269 -17.52 -8.27 -5.82
CA VAL A 269 -16.43 -9.06 -6.40
C VAL A 269 -16.08 -10.18 -5.44
N CYS A 270 -16.17 -11.42 -5.91
CA CYS A 270 -15.89 -12.62 -5.13
C CYS A 270 -14.53 -13.18 -5.55
N VAL A 271 -13.66 -13.44 -4.59
CA VAL A 271 -12.31 -13.99 -4.80
C VAL A 271 -12.02 -15.06 -3.77
N GLU A 272 -11.08 -15.96 -4.06
CA GLU A 272 -10.57 -16.88 -3.04
C GLU A 272 -9.70 -16.18 -2.01
N ASP A 273 -9.78 -16.60 -0.74
CA ASP A 273 -8.81 -16.18 0.26
C ASP A 273 -7.47 -16.90 0.08
N LEU A 274 -6.60 -16.28 -0.71
CA LEU A 274 -5.28 -16.80 -1.01
C LEU A 274 -4.21 -16.23 -0.08
N ASN A 275 -3.39 -17.12 0.48
CA ASN A 275 -2.18 -16.71 1.18
C ASN A 275 -1.06 -16.40 0.17
N MET A 276 -1.14 -15.21 -0.43
CA MET A 276 -0.16 -14.72 -1.41
C MET A 276 1.30 -14.78 -0.91
N LYS A 277 1.53 -14.64 0.40
CA LYS A 277 2.87 -14.75 0.98
C LYS A 277 3.39 -16.19 0.92
N ALA A 278 2.55 -17.16 1.28
CA ALA A 278 2.90 -18.57 1.17
C ALA A 278 3.14 -18.98 -0.29
N MET A 279 2.30 -18.50 -1.23
CA MET A 279 2.44 -18.78 -2.66
C MET A 279 3.65 -18.10 -3.32
N ALA A 280 4.18 -17.03 -2.72
CA ALA A 280 5.37 -16.33 -3.20
C ALA A 280 6.69 -16.97 -2.71
N ASN A 281 6.64 -18.07 -1.94
CA ASN A 281 7.82 -18.72 -1.39
C ASN A 281 8.72 -19.33 -2.49
N ARG A 282 10.04 -19.30 -2.25
CA ARG A 282 11.07 -19.76 -3.20
C ARG A 282 10.99 -21.26 -3.54
N GLY A 283 10.36 -22.08 -2.70
CA GLY A 283 10.27 -23.53 -2.89
C GLY A 283 9.47 -23.98 -4.12
N PHE A 284 8.55 -23.14 -4.61
CA PHE A 284 7.70 -23.47 -5.77
C PHE A 284 8.19 -22.89 -7.11
N GLY A 285 9.37 -22.25 -7.16
CA GLY A 285 9.91 -21.63 -8.38
C GLY A 285 9.17 -20.38 -8.89
N ASN A 286 7.93 -20.14 -8.43
CA ASN A 286 7.03 -19.09 -8.93
C ASN A 286 7.13 -17.75 -8.18
N GLY A 287 7.99 -17.63 -7.16
CA GLY A 287 8.04 -16.44 -6.31
C GLY A 287 8.26 -15.12 -7.06
N LYS A 288 9.07 -15.12 -8.13
CA LYS A 288 9.27 -13.91 -8.97
C LYS A 288 8.02 -13.55 -9.77
N ALA A 289 7.28 -14.53 -10.30
CA ALA A 289 6.07 -14.31 -11.08
C ALA A 289 4.93 -13.79 -10.19
N THR A 290 4.69 -14.47 -9.07
CA THR A 290 3.67 -14.12 -8.07
C THR A 290 3.90 -12.71 -7.50
N LEU A 291 5.15 -12.35 -7.20
CA LEU A 291 5.49 -11.01 -6.70
C LEU A 291 5.46 -9.92 -7.78
N ASP A 292 5.58 -10.28 -9.06
CA ASP A 292 5.47 -9.32 -10.16
C ASP A 292 4.02 -9.02 -10.53
N ASN A 293 3.13 -10.02 -10.44
CA ASN A 293 1.70 -9.90 -10.72
C ASN A 293 1.02 -8.83 -9.82
N GLY A 294 1.30 -8.83 -8.51
CA GLY A 294 0.77 -7.80 -7.61
C GLY A 294 -0.70 -7.97 -7.19
N TYR A 295 -1.26 -9.19 -7.32
CA TYR A 295 -2.63 -9.54 -6.93
C TYR A 295 -3.07 -9.01 -5.55
N GLY A 296 -2.22 -9.10 -4.51
CA GLY A 296 -2.57 -8.55 -3.19
C GLY A 296 -2.81 -7.04 -3.18
N MET A 297 -2.06 -6.29 -4.00
CA MET A 297 -2.28 -4.85 -4.20
C MET A 297 -3.57 -4.60 -5.00
N PHE A 298 -3.86 -5.45 -5.98
CA PHE A 298 -5.11 -5.41 -6.74
C PHE A 298 -6.34 -5.66 -5.86
N LEU A 299 -6.33 -6.67 -4.98
CA LEU A 299 -7.40 -6.92 -4.02
C LEU A 299 -7.62 -5.74 -3.08
N THR A 300 -6.54 -5.12 -2.60
CA THR A 300 -6.65 -3.89 -1.78
C THR A 300 -7.32 -2.77 -2.58
N MET A 301 -7.03 -2.66 -3.88
CA MET A 301 -7.64 -1.66 -4.75
C MET A 301 -9.11 -1.93 -5.03
N LEU A 302 -9.50 -3.18 -5.25
CA LEU A 302 -10.90 -3.58 -5.37
C LEU A 302 -11.66 -3.25 -4.09
N ASP A 303 -11.13 -3.68 -2.95
CA ASP A 303 -11.76 -3.53 -1.64
C ASP A 303 -12.16 -2.07 -1.32
N TYR A 304 -11.22 -1.11 -1.40
CA TYR A 304 -11.58 0.29 -1.12
C TYR A 304 -12.48 0.90 -2.21
N LYS A 305 -12.36 0.48 -3.47
CA LYS A 305 -13.16 1.02 -4.58
C LYS A 305 -14.60 0.52 -4.59
N LEU A 306 -14.81 -0.73 -4.18
CA LEU A 306 -16.14 -1.32 -4.02
C LEU A 306 -16.83 -0.67 -2.83
N ARG A 307 -16.14 -0.55 -1.69
CA ARG A 307 -16.66 0.15 -0.51
C ARG A 307 -17.05 1.59 -0.83
N ASP A 308 -16.22 2.35 -1.56
CA ASP A 308 -16.51 3.72 -2.02
C ASP A 308 -17.80 3.82 -2.90
N ARG A 309 -18.34 2.69 -3.41
CA ARG A 309 -19.51 2.61 -4.28
C ARG A 309 -20.67 1.81 -3.69
N GLY A 310 -20.63 1.48 -2.39
CA GLY A 310 -21.68 0.71 -1.73
C GLY A 310 -21.63 -0.79 -1.98
N GLY A 311 -20.55 -1.24 -2.62
CA GLY A 311 -20.26 -2.63 -2.89
C GLY A 311 -19.30 -3.26 -1.89
N GLN A 312 -18.92 -4.51 -2.14
CA GLN A 312 -18.02 -5.25 -1.26
C GLN A 312 -17.10 -6.20 -2.03
N LEU A 313 -15.89 -6.41 -1.50
CA LEU A 313 -15.01 -7.53 -1.87
C LEU A 313 -15.30 -8.72 -0.93
N ILE A 314 -15.71 -9.85 -1.50
CA ILE A 314 -16.06 -11.07 -0.78
C ILE A 314 -14.93 -12.06 -0.96
N LYS A 315 -14.47 -12.61 0.15
CA LYS A 315 -13.46 -13.65 0.14
C LYS A 315 -14.11 -14.99 0.48
N VAL A 316 -14.15 -15.89 -0.49
CA VAL A 316 -14.61 -17.27 -0.25
C VAL A 316 -13.52 -18.05 0.48
N GLY A 317 -13.94 -19.02 1.29
CA GLY A 317 -13.03 -19.78 2.14
C GLY A 317 -11.92 -20.47 1.33
N ARG A 318 -10.69 -20.42 1.84
CA ARG A 318 -9.50 -21.03 1.21
C ARG A 318 -9.64 -22.52 0.85
N PHE A 319 -10.48 -23.26 1.57
CA PHE A 319 -10.70 -24.70 1.36
C PHE A 319 -11.97 -24.99 0.55
N PHE A 320 -12.65 -23.95 0.06
CA PHE A 320 -13.80 -24.11 -0.82
C PHE A 320 -13.34 -24.79 -2.12
N PRO A 321 -13.94 -25.92 -2.54
CA PRO A 321 -13.45 -26.72 -3.66
C PRO A 321 -13.89 -26.15 -5.03
N SER A 322 -13.66 -24.84 -5.25
CA SER A 322 -14.08 -24.07 -6.44
C SER A 322 -13.78 -24.78 -7.77
N SER A 323 -12.54 -25.26 -7.96
CA SER A 323 -12.11 -25.93 -9.19
C SER A 323 -12.61 -27.38 -9.33
N GLN A 324 -12.99 -28.02 -8.23
CA GLN A 324 -13.47 -29.41 -8.22
C GLN A 324 -14.98 -29.52 -8.39
N LEU A 325 -15.75 -28.47 -8.05
CA LEU A 325 -17.21 -28.48 -8.20
C LEU A 325 -17.59 -28.21 -9.65
N CYS A 326 -18.58 -28.92 -10.19
CA CYS A 326 -19.19 -28.54 -11.46
C CYS A 326 -20.05 -27.29 -11.23
N SER A 327 -19.75 -26.19 -11.92
CA SER A 327 -20.53 -24.95 -11.85
C SER A 327 -21.97 -25.09 -12.35
N HIS A 328 -22.33 -26.20 -13.02
CA HIS A 328 -23.68 -26.43 -13.53
C HIS A 328 -24.55 -27.19 -12.52
N CYS A 329 -24.02 -28.25 -11.89
CA CYS A 329 -24.80 -29.16 -11.04
C CYS A 329 -24.24 -29.39 -9.63
N GLY A 330 -23.07 -28.83 -9.29
CA GLY A 330 -22.44 -29.01 -7.97
C GLY A 330 -21.70 -30.32 -7.76
N PHE A 331 -21.64 -31.23 -8.75
CA PHE A 331 -20.87 -32.47 -8.64
C PHE A 331 -19.39 -32.18 -8.34
N LYS A 332 -18.85 -32.81 -7.29
CA LYS A 332 -17.45 -32.66 -6.91
C LYS A 332 -16.59 -33.72 -7.59
N ASN A 333 -15.67 -33.29 -8.44
CA ASN A 333 -14.65 -34.14 -9.07
C ASN A 333 -13.27 -33.90 -8.41
N PRO A 334 -12.81 -34.79 -7.50
CA PRO A 334 -11.53 -34.63 -6.82
C PRO A 334 -10.30 -34.73 -7.74
N LEU A 335 -10.43 -35.37 -8.91
CA LEU A 335 -9.33 -35.56 -9.85
C LEU A 335 -8.80 -34.23 -10.39
N VAL A 336 -9.68 -33.22 -10.52
CA VAL A 336 -9.38 -31.85 -11.00
C VAL A 336 -8.45 -31.09 -10.05
N LYS A 337 -8.14 -31.65 -8.87
CA LYS A 337 -7.05 -31.16 -8.01
C LYS A 337 -5.69 -31.25 -8.70
N ASN A 338 -5.52 -32.17 -9.65
CA ASN A 338 -4.33 -32.22 -10.48
C ASN A 338 -4.29 -31.02 -11.45
N LEU A 339 -3.28 -30.16 -11.29
CA LEU A 339 -3.15 -28.91 -12.05
C LEU A 339 -2.94 -29.12 -13.56
N SER A 340 -2.52 -30.32 -14.00
CA SER A 340 -2.40 -30.65 -15.42
C SER A 340 -3.76 -30.80 -16.12
N ILE A 341 -4.83 -31.08 -15.36
CA ILE A 341 -6.18 -31.16 -15.90
C ILE A 341 -6.70 -29.73 -16.09
N ARG A 342 -6.76 -29.30 -17.36
CA ARG A 342 -7.23 -27.96 -17.75
C ARG A 342 -8.69 -27.96 -18.18
N HIS A 343 -9.15 -29.07 -18.74
CA HIS A 343 -10.54 -29.29 -19.15
C HIS A 343 -11.02 -30.65 -18.60
N TRP A 344 -12.31 -30.76 -18.32
CA TRP A 344 -12.92 -32.01 -17.86
C TRP A 344 -14.41 -32.08 -18.20
N ASP A 345 -14.96 -33.30 -18.21
CA ASP A 345 -16.37 -33.56 -18.47
C ASP A 345 -17.07 -33.94 -17.17
N CYS A 346 -18.23 -33.37 -16.91
CA CYS A 346 -18.99 -33.65 -15.69
C CYS A 346 -19.84 -34.92 -15.86
N PRO A 347 -19.57 -36.01 -15.12
CA PRO A 347 -20.31 -37.26 -15.27
C PRO A 347 -21.76 -37.17 -14.77
N ASN A 348 -22.08 -36.20 -13.90
CA ASN A 348 -23.40 -36.06 -13.30
C ASN A 348 -24.41 -35.31 -14.19
N CYS A 349 -23.98 -34.26 -14.89
CA CYS A 349 -24.87 -33.44 -15.71
C CYS A 349 -24.55 -33.49 -17.21
N GLY A 350 -23.56 -34.28 -17.62
CA GLY A 350 -23.17 -34.45 -19.02
C GLY A 350 -22.48 -33.25 -19.67
N LYS A 351 -22.23 -32.16 -18.93
CA LYS A 351 -21.53 -30.99 -19.49
C LYS A 351 -20.08 -31.35 -19.82
N THR A 352 -19.68 -31.16 -21.08
CA THR A 352 -18.34 -31.46 -21.59
C THR A 352 -17.45 -30.22 -21.69
N HIS A 353 -16.14 -30.44 -21.81
CA HIS A 353 -15.09 -29.45 -22.04
C HIS A 353 -15.11 -28.26 -21.06
N ILE A 354 -15.37 -28.53 -19.78
CA ILE A 354 -15.38 -27.50 -18.74
C ILE A 354 -13.95 -26.99 -18.50
N ASP A 355 -13.66 -25.74 -18.87
CA ASP A 355 -12.41 -25.07 -18.47
C ASP A 355 -12.36 -24.94 -16.95
N ARG A 356 -11.28 -25.44 -16.36
CA ARG A 356 -11.08 -25.53 -14.92
C ARG A 356 -11.07 -24.16 -14.23
N ASP A 357 -10.40 -23.17 -14.80
CA ASP A 357 -10.24 -21.86 -14.16
C ASP A 357 -11.54 -21.03 -14.29
N ILE A 358 -12.21 -21.07 -15.46
CA ILE A 358 -13.54 -20.43 -15.63
C ILE A 358 -14.56 -21.05 -14.68
N ASN A 359 -14.56 -22.38 -14.58
CA ASN A 359 -15.44 -23.11 -13.69
C ASN A 359 -15.20 -22.73 -12.22
N ALA A 360 -13.93 -22.60 -11.80
CA ALA A 360 -13.58 -22.12 -10.48
C ALA A 360 -14.15 -20.72 -10.23
N ALA A 361 -13.96 -19.78 -11.16
CA ALA A 361 -14.49 -18.41 -11.06
C ALA A 361 -16.02 -18.37 -10.94
N LYS A 362 -16.74 -19.21 -11.69
CA LYS A 362 -18.21 -19.36 -11.57
C LYS A 362 -18.62 -19.89 -10.20
N ASN A 363 -17.92 -20.88 -9.65
CA ASN A 363 -18.20 -21.39 -8.31
C ASN A 363 -17.88 -20.38 -7.21
N ILE A 364 -16.80 -19.60 -7.36
CA ILE A 364 -16.46 -18.49 -6.45
C ILE A 364 -17.57 -17.44 -6.44
N LYS A 365 -18.12 -17.08 -7.61
CA LYS A 365 -19.29 -16.17 -7.72
C LYS A 365 -20.50 -16.73 -6.98
N LYS A 366 -20.85 -18.01 -7.20
CA LYS A 366 -21.99 -18.67 -6.54
C LYS A 366 -21.85 -18.71 -5.03
N GLU A 367 -20.68 -19.10 -4.52
CA GLU A 367 -20.42 -19.13 -3.09
C GLU A 367 -20.40 -17.73 -2.49
N GLY A 368 -19.83 -16.75 -3.19
CA GLY A 368 -19.85 -15.37 -2.75
C GLY A 368 -21.26 -14.78 -2.67
N LEU A 369 -22.14 -15.09 -3.63
CA LEU A 369 -23.56 -14.73 -3.57
C LEU A 369 -24.25 -15.34 -2.36
N ARG A 370 -24.04 -16.65 -2.12
CA ARG A 370 -24.58 -17.34 -0.94
C ARG A 370 -24.16 -16.65 0.37
N LEU A 371 -22.91 -16.20 0.46
CA LEU A 371 -22.37 -15.49 1.64
C LEU A 371 -22.93 -14.07 1.80
N LEU A 372 -23.41 -13.43 0.73
CA LEU A 372 -24.02 -12.10 0.79
C LEU A 372 -25.51 -12.14 1.17
N THR A 373 -26.18 -13.26 0.90
CA THR A 373 -27.62 -13.43 1.15
C THR A 373 -27.94 -14.25 2.39
N ALA A 374 -26.93 -14.82 3.04
CA ALA A 374 -27.04 -15.52 4.32
C ALA A 374 -26.95 -14.52 5.48
#